data_AF-A0AAF0ZMG5-F1
#
_entry.id   AF-A0AAF0ZMG5-F1
#
_cell.length_a   1.000
_cell.length_b   1.000
_cell.length_c   1.000
_cell.angle_alpha   90.00
_cell.angle_beta   90.00
_cell.angle_gamma   90.00
#
_symmetry.space_group_name_H-M   'P 1'
#
loop_
_entity.id
_entity.type
_entity.pdbx_description
1 polymer ?
#
loop_
_entity_poly.entity_id
_entity_poly.type
_entity_poly.pdbx_seq_one_letter_code
_entity_poly.pdbx_strand_id
1 'polypeptide(L)'
;MIGLTDPDVWVEERAERTFNDFHKYVAENLDSLVQLTPELSTQIWKEKVVGGTHKGRCYGLGSRNDVRRLQSGLEGIGSSRQAEALDGVQIAAMSDEITKLTTALAESKRKRVAEQQSMSETVQQIKEQVMNLARRPTTLAPDDTDDTDDESDEDDYVNLTP
;
A
#
# COMPACT_ATOMS: atom_id res chain seq x y z
N MET A 1 -47.66 -3.77 -12.01
CA MET A 1 -46.69 -2.67 -12.01
C MET A 1 -47.11 -1.69 -10.93
N ILE A 2 -46.45 -1.72 -9.77
CA ILE A 2 -46.63 -0.73 -8.72
C ILE A 2 -45.39 0.15 -8.79
N GLY A 3 -45.60 1.44 -9.03
CA GLY A 3 -44.54 2.42 -9.22
C GLY A 3 -43.61 2.46 -8.01
N LEU A 4 -42.30 2.43 -8.28
CA LEU A 4 -41.25 2.79 -7.36
C LEU A 4 -41.52 4.24 -6.92
N THR A 5 -42.21 4.39 -5.80
CA THR A 5 -42.36 5.69 -5.14
C THR A 5 -41.07 5.89 -4.35
N ASP A 6 -40.35 6.94 -4.70
CA ASP A 6 -39.07 7.30 -4.11
C ASP A 6 -39.21 7.43 -2.58
N PRO A 7 -38.45 6.67 -1.76
CA PRO A 7 -38.50 6.77 -0.31
C PRO A 7 -38.09 8.15 0.23
N ASP A 8 -37.39 8.98 -0.57
CA ASP A 8 -36.95 10.31 -0.15
C ASP A 8 -38.07 11.35 -0.18
N VAL A 9 -39.10 11.16 -1.01
CA VAL A 9 -40.28 12.07 -1.07
C VAL A 9 -41.04 12.13 0.26
N TRP A 10 -41.00 11.05 1.06
CA TRP A 10 -41.67 10.99 2.35
C TRP A 10 -40.90 11.66 3.50
N VAL A 11 -39.62 11.99 3.29
CA VAL A 11 -38.75 12.58 4.31
C VAL A 11 -38.88 14.10 4.30
N GLU A 12 -38.95 14.73 3.13
CA GLU A 12 -39.00 16.19 3.00
C GLU A 12 -40.31 16.79 3.52
N GLU A 13 -41.48 16.30 3.08
CA GLU A 13 -42.77 16.81 3.59
C GLU A 13 -42.92 16.63 5.10
N ARG A 14 -42.32 15.56 5.65
CA ARG A 14 -42.34 15.28 7.08
C ARG A 14 -41.41 16.21 7.84
N ALA A 15 -40.21 16.47 7.31
CA ALA A 15 -39.26 17.41 7.88
C ALA A 15 -39.82 18.83 7.90
N GLU A 16 -40.38 19.28 6.78
CA GLU A 16 -40.99 20.60 6.65
C GLU A 16 -42.17 20.78 7.61
N ARG A 17 -43.05 19.78 7.72
CA ARG A 17 -44.15 19.81 8.68
C ARG A 17 -43.65 19.94 10.13
N THR A 18 -42.65 19.15 10.51
CA THR A 18 -42.08 19.21 11.88
C THR A 18 -41.36 20.52 12.17
N PHE A 19 -40.72 21.12 11.16
CA PHE A 19 -40.09 22.42 11.27
C PHE A 19 -41.12 23.53 11.44
N ASN A 20 -42.21 23.49 10.68
CA ASN A 20 -43.31 24.45 10.80
C ASN A 20 -44.02 24.33 12.15
N ASP A 21 -44.22 23.11 12.66
CA ASP A 21 -44.80 22.88 13.99
C ASP A 21 -43.92 23.46 15.10
N PHE A 22 -42.59 23.35 14.99
CA PHE A 22 -41.64 23.98 15.92
C PHE A 22 -41.79 25.50 15.91
N HIS A 23 -41.76 26.12 14.73
CA HIS A 23 -41.86 27.57 14.61
C HIS A 23 -43.21 28.12 15.08
N LYS A 24 -44.30 27.39 14.81
CA LYS A 24 -45.62 27.71 15.34
C LYS A 24 -45.63 27.67 16.87
N TYR A 25 -45.08 26.60 17.46
CA TYR A 25 -45.01 26.48 18.92
C TYR A 25 -44.21 27.63 19.55
N VAL A 26 -43.05 27.97 18.97
CA VAL A 26 -42.23 29.10 19.42
C VAL A 26 -43.00 30.42 19.32
N ALA A 27 -43.69 30.68 18.21
CA ALA A 27 -44.45 31.92 18.03
C ALA A 27 -45.67 32.04 18.97
N GLU A 28 -46.31 30.92 19.33
CA GLU A 28 -47.50 30.91 20.18
C GLU A 28 -47.19 30.87 21.69
N ASN A 29 -46.04 30.32 22.09
CA ASN A 29 -45.74 30.01 23.49
C ASN A 29 -44.52 30.73 24.06
N LEU A 30 -43.68 31.34 23.23
CA LEU A 30 -42.58 32.18 23.70
C LEU A 30 -42.90 33.64 23.42
N ASP A 31 -42.88 34.45 24.47
CA ASP A 31 -42.89 35.90 24.32
C ASP A 31 -41.69 36.31 23.48
N SER A 32 -41.89 37.26 22.55
CA SER A 32 -40.84 37.79 21.65
C SER A 32 -39.60 38.34 22.39
N LEU A 33 -39.66 38.46 23.72
CA LEU A 33 -38.57 38.87 24.61
C LEU A 33 -37.68 37.71 25.07
N VAL A 34 -38.10 36.46 24.93
CA VAL A 34 -37.28 35.29 25.28
C VAL A 34 -36.37 34.97 24.10
N GLN A 35 -35.06 35.21 24.27
CA GLN A 35 -34.08 34.75 23.28
C GLN A 35 -34.06 33.23 23.26
N LEU A 36 -34.33 32.66 22.09
CA LEU A 36 -34.32 31.23 21.89
C LEU A 36 -32.87 30.74 21.91
N THR A 37 -32.39 30.32 23.08
CA THR A 37 -31.05 29.74 23.22
C THR A 37 -30.98 28.35 22.56
N PRO A 38 -29.80 27.89 22.10
CA PRO A 38 -29.64 26.56 21.52
C PRO A 38 -30.10 25.42 22.45
N GLU A 39 -29.96 25.59 23.76
CA GLU A 39 -30.39 24.62 24.76
C GLU A 39 -31.91 24.56 24.85
N LEU A 40 -32.57 25.73 24.87
CA LEU A 40 -34.03 25.84 24.94
C LEU A 40 -34.69 25.36 23.64
N SER A 41 -34.12 25.69 22.48
CA SER A 41 -34.61 25.20 21.19
C SER A 41 -34.53 23.68 21.11
N THR A 42 -33.41 23.09 21.53
CA THR A 42 -33.23 21.64 21.57
C THR A 42 -34.22 20.97 22.52
N GLN A 43 -34.50 21.59 23.66
CA GLN A 43 -35.47 21.06 24.62
C GLN A 43 -36.90 21.10 24.08
N ILE A 44 -37.33 22.23 23.50
CA ILE A 44 -38.65 22.37 22.87
C ILE A 44 -38.80 21.37 21.72
N TRP A 45 -37.78 21.24 20.88
CA TRP A 45 -37.80 20.31 19.75
C TRP A 45 -37.95 18.85 20.22
N LYS A 46 -37.25 18.46 21.28
CA LYS A 46 -37.33 17.10 21.85
C LYS A 46 -38.67 16.83 22.54
N GLU A 47 -39.13 17.75 23.38
CA GLU A 47 -40.29 17.52 24.24
C GLU A 47 -41.62 17.73 23.51
N LYS A 48 -41.69 18.70 22.60
CA LYS A 48 -42.95 19.18 22.01
C LYS A 48 -43.13 18.81 20.55
N VAL A 49 -42.04 18.70 19.78
CA VAL A 49 -42.09 18.46 18.32
C VAL A 49 -41.84 17.00 17.96
N VAL A 50 -40.78 16.39 18.51
CA VAL A 50 -40.39 15.00 18.19
C VAL A 50 -41.10 13.96 19.07
N GLY A 51 -41.96 14.41 19.98
CA GLY A 51 -42.84 13.56 20.79
C GLY A 51 -42.25 13.09 22.11
N GLY A 52 -41.29 13.80 22.70
CA GLY A 52 -40.83 13.52 24.06
C GLY A 52 -40.03 12.22 24.25
N THR A 53 -39.69 11.97 25.52
CA THR A 53 -38.73 10.97 26.03
C THR A 53 -38.92 9.55 25.50
N HIS A 54 -40.09 9.20 24.94
CA HIS A 54 -40.34 7.89 24.36
C HIS A 54 -39.67 7.68 22.98
N LYS A 55 -39.26 8.75 22.27
CA LYS A 55 -38.59 8.67 20.95
C LYS A 55 -37.09 9.00 20.97
N GLY A 56 -36.54 9.39 22.13
CA GLY A 56 -35.10 9.64 22.31
C GLY A 56 -34.21 8.40 22.10
N ARG A 57 -34.79 7.19 22.07
CA ARG A 57 -34.06 5.95 21.74
C ARG A 57 -33.60 5.89 20.29
N CYS A 58 -34.32 6.49 19.35
CA CYS A 58 -33.95 6.49 17.93
C CYS A 58 -32.71 7.35 17.64
N TYR A 59 -32.37 8.28 18.54
CA TYR A 59 -31.23 9.19 18.41
C TYR A 59 -30.12 8.91 19.44
N GLY A 60 -30.10 7.71 20.05
CA GLY A 60 -28.98 7.25 20.88
C GLY A 60 -28.80 7.94 22.25
N LEU A 61 -29.72 8.82 22.66
CA LEU A 61 -29.66 9.49 23.96
C LEU A 61 -30.53 8.73 24.96
N GLY A 62 -30.07 7.54 25.32
CA GLY A 62 -30.69 6.74 26.37
C GLY A 62 -30.51 7.37 27.75
N SER A 63 -31.57 7.24 28.55
CA SER A 63 -31.64 7.48 30.00
C SER A 63 -30.35 7.10 30.75
N ARG A 64 -30.09 7.71 31.91
CA ARG A 64 -28.91 7.52 32.81
C ARG A 64 -28.48 6.06 33.08
N ASN A 65 -29.31 5.07 32.72
CA ASN A 65 -28.98 3.64 32.73
C ASN A 65 -28.16 3.16 31.52
N ASP A 66 -28.11 3.91 30.42
CA ASP A 66 -27.29 3.59 29.24
C ASP A 66 -25.81 3.82 29.49
N VAL A 67 -25.43 4.82 30.29
CA VAL A 67 -24.04 5.03 30.70
C VAL A 67 -23.52 3.85 31.51
N ARG A 68 -24.34 3.31 32.42
CA ARG A 68 -23.96 2.10 33.19
C ARG A 68 -23.83 0.86 32.28
N ARG A 69 -24.75 0.69 31.32
CA ARG A 69 -24.67 -0.42 30.35
C ARG A 69 -23.48 -0.30 29.41
N LEU A 70 -23.13 0.93 28.99
CA LEU A 70 -21.95 1.22 28.18
C LEU A 70 -20.66 1.03 29.00
N GLN A 71 -20.62 1.46 30.26
CA GLN A 71 -19.49 1.22 31.16
C GLN A 71 -19.29 -0.28 31.40
N SER A 72 -20.34 -1.04 31.75
CA SER A 72 -20.24 -2.49 31.92
C SER A 72 -19.94 -3.23 30.61
N GLY A 73 -20.36 -2.68 29.47
CA GLY A 73 -20.05 -3.19 28.14
C GLY A 73 -18.58 -2.98 27.77
N LEU A 74 -18.00 -1.83 28.12
CA LEU A 74 -16.58 -1.49 27.87
C LEU A 74 -15.62 -2.14 28.88
N GLU A 75 -16.06 -2.32 30.13
CA GLU A 75 -15.30 -3.00 31.19
C GLU A 75 -15.13 -4.51 30.90
N GLY A 76 -15.99 -5.08 30.05
CA GLY A 76 -15.91 -6.46 29.55
C GLY A 76 -15.14 -6.64 28.24
N ILE A 77 -14.80 -5.56 27.52
CA ILE A 77 -13.89 -5.63 26.35
C ILE A 77 -12.47 -5.59 26.90
N GLY A 78 -12.09 -6.66 27.60
CA GLY A 78 -10.72 -6.84 28.03
C GLY A 78 -9.80 -6.64 26.83
N SER A 79 -8.82 -5.75 26.98
CA SER A 79 -7.65 -5.66 26.10
C SER A 79 -7.19 -7.09 25.82
N SER A 80 -7.46 -7.55 24.60
CA SER A 80 -7.10 -8.89 24.17
C SER A 80 -5.61 -8.85 23.88
N ARG A 81 -4.81 -9.04 24.92
CA ARG A 81 -3.34 -9.18 24.85
C ARG A 81 -2.91 -10.21 23.79
N GLN A 82 -3.80 -11.12 23.40
CA GLN A 82 -3.56 -12.14 22.39
C GLN A 82 -3.63 -11.60 20.95
N ALA A 83 -4.52 -10.64 20.67
CA ALA A 83 -4.58 -9.98 19.36
C ALA A 83 -3.37 -9.05 19.15
N GLU A 84 -3.01 -8.28 20.19
CA GLU A 84 -1.81 -7.42 20.18
C GLU A 84 -0.51 -8.23 20.08
N ALA A 85 -0.43 -9.40 20.72
CA ALA A 85 0.74 -10.27 20.63
C ALA A 85 0.90 -10.92 19.24
N LEU A 86 -0.20 -11.32 18.59
CA LEU A 86 -0.14 -11.89 17.23
C LEU A 86 0.33 -10.86 16.20
N ASP A 87 -0.15 -9.61 16.32
CA ASP A 87 0.29 -8.49 15.49
C ASP A 87 1.78 -8.17 15.71
N GLY A 88 2.23 -8.11 16.97
CA GLY A 88 3.63 -7.88 17.30
C GLY A 88 4.60 -8.96 16.79
N VAL A 89 4.21 -10.24 16.87
CA VAL A 89 5.02 -11.36 16.37
C VAL A 89 5.13 -11.35 14.84
N GLN A 90 4.03 -11.06 14.13
CA GLN A 90 4.07 -10.92 12.66
C GLN A 90 4.93 -9.73 12.23
N ILE A 91 4.83 -8.59 12.91
CA ILE A 91 5.64 -7.41 12.62
C ILE A 91 7.13 -7.70 12.85
N ALA A 92 7.48 -8.40 13.92
CA ALA A 92 8.87 -8.80 14.19
C ALA A 92 9.40 -9.74 13.10
N ALA A 93 8.64 -10.77 12.72
CA ALA A 93 9.02 -11.71 11.68
C ALA A 93 9.23 -11.03 10.31
N MET A 94 8.34 -10.11 9.92
CA MET A 94 8.50 -9.31 8.71
C MET A 94 9.73 -8.41 8.76
N SER A 95 10.02 -7.82 9.92
CA SER A 95 11.19 -6.96 10.11
C SER A 95 12.50 -7.75 9.97
N ASP A 96 12.55 -8.98 10.50
CA ASP A 96 13.69 -9.88 10.33
C ASP A 96 13.88 -10.27 8.86
N GLU A 97 12.80 -10.52 8.13
CA GLU A 97 12.85 -10.87 6.71
C GLU A 97 13.36 -9.70 5.85
N ILE A 98 12.90 -8.48 6.11
CA ILE A 98 13.43 -7.26 5.48
C ILE A 98 14.93 -7.11 5.73
N THR A 99 15.37 -7.37 6.97
CA THR A 99 16.79 -7.28 7.34
C THR A 99 17.63 -8.31 6.60
N LYS A 100 17.12 -9.54 6.49
CA LYS A 100 17.78 -10.63 5.74
C LYS A 100 17.86 -10.34 4.24
N LEU A 101 16.78 -9.82 3.64
CA LEU A 101 16.79 -9.44 2.22
C LEU A 101 17.72 -8.25 1.96
N THR A 102 17.75 -7.27 2.87
CA THR A 102 18.61 -6.09 2.75
C THR A 102 20.09 -6.46 2.80
N THR A 103 20.46 -7.36 3.72
CA THR A 103 21.84 -7.86 3.83
C THR A 103 22.25 -8.68 2.60
N ALA A 104 21.41 -9.62 2.16
CA ALA A 104 21.66 -10.41 0.95
C ALA A 104 21.79 -9.55 -0.32
N LEU A 105 20.97 -8.50 -0.45
CA LEU A 105 21.04 -7.54 -1.55
C LEU A 105 22.38 -6.79 -1.55
N ALA A 106 22.83 -6.32 -0.39
CA ALA A 106 24.10 -5.61 -0.25
C ALA A 106 25.29 -6.51 -0.62
N GLU A 107 25.29 -7.76 -0.17
CA GLU A 107 26.32 -8.75 -0.53
C GLU A 107 26.32 -9.06 -2.03
N SER A 108 25.15 -9.28 -2.63
CA SER A 108 25.02 -9.50 -4.07
C SER A 108 25.55 -8.32 -4.90
N LYS A 109 25.28 -7.08 -4.46
CA LYS A 109 25.83 -5.87 -5.10
C LYS A 109 27.35 -5.83 -5.01
N ARG A 110 27.92 -6.09 -3.83
CA ARG A 110 29.39 -6.14 -3.66
C ARG A 110 30.03 -7.20 -4.54
N LYS A 111 29.44 -8.40 -4.61
CA LYS A 111 29.94 -9.49 -5.45
C LYS A 111 29.98 -9.10 -6.92
N ARG A 112 28.90 -8.51 -7.45
CA ARG A 112 28.85 -8.03 -8.84
C ARG A 112 29.88 -6.95 -9.15
N VAL A 113 30.11 -6.02 -8.21
CA VAL A 113 31.14 -4.99 -8.38
C VAL A 113 32.54 -5.62 -8.41
N ALA A 114 32.82 -6.57 -7.51
CA ALA A 114 34.11 -7.26 -7.50
C ALA A 114 34.34 -8.08 -8.78
N GLU A 115 33.33 -8.79 -9.27
CA GLU A 115 33.37 -9.52 -10.54
C GLU A 115 33.64 -8.56 -11.71
N GLN A 116 32.94 -7.43 -11.76
CA GLN A 116 33.14 -6.43 -12.79
C GLN A 116 34.55 -5.82 -12.78
N GLN A 117 35.10 -5.55 -11.58
CA GLN A 117 36.47 -5.06 -11.42
C GLN A 117 37.48 -6.10 -11.92
N SER A 118 37.32 -7.36 -11.53
CA SER A 118 38.18 -8.46 -11.99
C SER A 118 38.13 -8.63 -13.52
N MET A 119 36.95 -8.57 -14.12
CA MET A 119 36.82 -8.59 -15.59
C MET A 119 37.49 -7.37 -16.23
N SER A 120 37.40 -6.19 -15.62
CA SER A 120 38.06 -5.00 -16.15
C SER A 120 39.58 -5.11 -16.12
N GLU A 121 40.14 -5.64 -15.03
CA GLU A 121 41.58 -5.90 -14.90
C GLU A 121 42.08 -6.89 -15.96
N THR A 122 41.36 -7.99 -16.17
CA THR A 122 41.73 -8.97 -17.20
C THR A 122 41.68 -8.38 -18.62
N VAL A 123 40.65 -7.58 -18.93
CA VAL A 123 40.57 -6.86 -20.21
C VAL A 123 41.73 -5.88 -20.37
N GLN A 124 42.11 -5.14 -19.32
CA GLN A 124 43.25 -4.24 -19.37
C GLN A 124 44.56 -5.00 -19.60
N GLN A 125 44.75 -6.12 -18.91
CA GLN A 125 45.95 -6.96 -19.07
C GLN A 125 46.06 -7.55 -20.48
N ILE A 126 44.96 -8.05 -21.05
CA ILE A 126 44.91 -8.54 -22.43
C ILE A 126 45.25 -7.42 -23.40
N LYS A 127 44.66 -6.23 -23.21
CA LYS A 127 44.94 -5.06 -24.04
C LYS A 127 46.44 -4.72 -24.02
N GLU A 128 47.08 -4.75 -22.86
CA GLU A 128 48.51 -4.50 -22.73
C GLU A 128 49.36 -5.56 -23.43
N GLN A 129 49.00 -6.84 -23.29
CA GLN A 129 49.67 -7.93 -24.02
C GLN A 129 49.57 -7.75 -25.54
N VAL A 130 48.39 -7.40 -26.06
CA VAL A 130 48.17 -7.15 -27.49
C VAL A 130 49.02 -5.96 -27.98
N MET A 131 49.06 -4.87 -27.21
CA MET A 131 49.88 -3.71 -27.57
C MET A 131 51.38 -4.03 -27.60
N ASN A 132 51.85 -4.86 -26.67
CA ASN A 132 53.24 -5.32 -26.64
C ASN A 132 53.56 -6.27 -27.80
N LEU A 133 52.62 -7.14 -28.19
CA LEU A 133 52.76 -8.01 -29.36
C LEU A 133 52.82 -7.20 -30.67
N ALA A 134 51.96 -6.19 -30.81
CA ALA A 134 51.90 -5.32 -31.99
C ALA A 134 53.13 -4.40 -32.14
N ARG A 135 53.87 -4.15 -31.05
CA ARG A 135 55.12 -3.36 -31.06
C ARG A 135 56.37 -4.20 -31.34
N ARG A 136 56.25 -5.53 -31.43
CA ARG A 136 57.39 -6.41 -31.74
C ARG A 136 57.78 -6.20 -33.21
N PRO A 137 59.03 -5.80 -33.54
CA PRO A 137 59.42 -5.65 -34.94
C PRO A 137 59.39 -7.01 -35.63
N THR A 138 58.58 -7.16 -36.67
CA THR A 138 58.70 -8.27 -37.63
C THR A 138 59.94 -8.01 -38.49
N THR A 139 61.12 -8.23 -37.95
CA THR A 139 62.36 -8.34 -38.73
C THR A 139 62.53 -9.79 -39.16
N LEU A 140 61.78 -10.18 -40.19
CA LEU A 140 62.14 -11.28 -41.08
C LEU A 140 61.73 -10.85 -42.49
N ALA A 141 62.74 -10.55 -43.30
CA ALA A 141 62.66 -10.48 -44.75
C ALA A 141 63.97 -11.06 -45.29
N PRO A 142 64.00 -11.50 -46.54
CA PRO A 142 63.18 -12.54 -47.18
C PRO A 142 64.02 -13.82 -47.35
N ASP A 143 63.41 -14.99 -47.54
CA ASP A 143 64.15 -16.10 -48.15
C ASP A 143 63.44 -16.49 -49.45
N ASP A 144 64.05 -16.04 -50.54
CA ASP A 144 63.83 -16.52 -51.90
C ASP A 144 64.49 -17.89 -52.01
N THR A 145 63.70 -18.96 -52.02
CA THR A 145 63.98 -20.26 -52.66
C THR A 145 62.61 -20.84 -53.00
N ASP A 146 62.12 -20.68 -54.23
CA ASP A 146 62.34 -21.52 -55.41
C ASP A 146 61.88 -22.98 -55.22
N ASP A 147 61.12 -23.47 -56.20
CA ASP A 147 60.56 -24.82 -56.36
C ASP A 147 59.39 -25.26 -55.45
N THR A 148 58.17 -24.90 -55.84
CA THR A 148 56.99 -25.77 -55.63
C THR A 148 56.69 -26.52 -56.92
N ASP A 149 57.23 -27.72 -57.02
CA ASP A 149 56.78 -28.74 -57.95
C ASP A 149 57.02 -30.10 -57.29
N ASP A 150 56.06 -30.57 -56.48
CA ASP A 150 55.85 -32.00 -56.27
C ASP A 150 54.41 -32.24 -55.80
N GLU A 151 53.58 -32.55 -56.79
CA GLU A 151 52.26 -33.14 -56.64
C GLU A 151 52.39 -34.44 -55.83
N SER A 152 51.81 -34.48 -54.63
CA SER A 152 51.50 -35.75 -53.97
C SER A 152 50.10 -35.67 -53.39
N ASP A 153 49.14 -35.96 -54.27
CA ASP A 153 47.93 -36.68 -53.89
C ASP A 153 48.31 -37.88 -53.01
N GLU A 154 47.64 -38.06 -51.88
CA GLU A 154 47.20 -39.38 -51.39
C GLU A 154 46.20 -39.15 -50.25
N ASP A 155 45.02 -39.72 -50.47
CA ASP A 155 43.84 -39.74 -49.61
C ASP A 155 44.08 -40.47 -48.27
N ASP A 156 43.41 -40.02 -47.20
CA ASP A 156 42.84 -40.82 -46.09
C ASP A 156 42.44 -39.89 -44.93
N TYR A 157 41.33 -40.01 -44.18
CA TYR A 157 40.21 -40.94 -44.13
C TYR A 157 39.13 -40.26 -43.24
N VAL A 158 37.87 -40.36 -43.67
CA VAL A 158 36.54 -40.14 -43.04
C VAL A 158 36.38 -39.63 -41.59
N ASN A 159 35.33 -38.83 -41.35
CA ASN A 159 34.05 -39.29 -40.76
C ASN A 159 33.08 -38.10 -40.61
N LEU A 160 32.14 -37.95 -41.56
CA LEU A 160 31.00 -37.04 -41.41
C LEU A 160 29.74 -37.89 -41.29
N THR A 161 29.20 -37.96 -40.07
CA THR A 161 27.83 -38.42 -39.82
C THR A 161 27.11 -37.33 -39.03
N PRO A 162 25.93 -36.87 -39.47
CA PRO A 162 24.89 -36.32 -38.60
C PRO A 162 23.96 -37.43 -38.09
#